data_AF-A0A1A2WD16-F1
#
_entry.id   AF-A0A1A2WD16-F1
#
_cell.length_a   1.000
_cell.length_b   1.000
_cell.length_c   1.000
_cell.angle_alpha   90.00
_cell.angle_beta   90.00
_cell.angle_gamma   90.00
#
_symmetry.space_group_name_H-M   'P 1'
#
loop_
_entity.id
_entity.type
_entity.pdbx_description
1 polymer ?
#
loop_
_entity_poly.entity_id
_entity_poly.type
_entity_poly.pdbx_seq_one_letter_code
_entity_poly.pdbx_strand_id
1 'polypeptide(L)'
;MMLRRIVRLATTALVAGGLGIAGLGLTAGTANADGGPHRWCPGEPLPPTGNHVTNPVIWDNNICHTYYYVYFGQGNVAQNIWDGDNPPPPPPPAPPALINRDNCQQILGIFCPHA
;
A
#
# COMPACT_ATOMS: atom_id res chain seq x y z
N MET A 1 -40.97 -7.15 -46.67
CA MET A 1 -39.55 -7.59 -46.60
C MET A 1 -38.63 -6.62 -45.82
N MET A 2 -38.97 -5.33 -45.73
CA MET A 2 -38.13 -4.27 -45.13
C MET A 2 -38.03 -4.32 -43.59
N LEU A 3 -39.11 -4.67 -42.88
CA LEU A 3 -39.15 -4.70 -41.41
C LEU A 3 -38.19 -5.75 -40.79
N ARG A 4 -37.96 -6.87 -41.49
CA ARG A 4 -37.04 -7.94 -41.04
C ARG A 4 -35.56 -7.54 -41.12
N ARG A 5 -35.21 -6.58 -41.99
CA ARG A 5 -33.84 -6.05 -42.13
C ARG A 5 -33.53 -5.00 -41.06
N ILE A 6 -34.51 -4.18 -40.71
CA ILE A 6 -34.41 -3.19 -39.63
C ILE A 6 -34.24 -3.88 -38.26
N VAL A 7 -35.02 -4.94 -37.99
CA VAL A 7 -34.91 -5.72 -36.75
C VAL A 7 -33.53 -6.36 -36.61
N ARG A 8 -32.94 -6.86 -37.70
CA ARG A 8 -31.59 -7.46 -37.73
C ARG A 8 -30.48 -6.45 -37.49
N LEU A 9 -30.63 -5.22 -37.97
CA LEU A 9 -29.67 -4.12 -37.73
C LEU A 9 -29.75 -3.58 -36.30
N ALA A 10 -30.96 -3.51 -35.73
CA ALA A 10 -31.14 -3.09 -34.35
C ALA A 10 -30.55 -4.11 -33.35
N THR A 11 -30.62 -5.41 -33.66
CA THR A 11 -30.03 -6.46 -32.81
C THR A 11 -28.51 -6.44 -32.81
N THR A 12 -27.86 -6.18 -33.94
CA THR A 12 -26.39 -6.08 -34.00
C THR A 12 -25.85 -4.82 -33.32
N ALA A 13 -26.59 -3.70 -33.40
CA ALA A 13 -26.20 -2.46 -32.71
C ALA A 13 -26.25 -2.59 -31.18
N LEU A 14 -27.27 -3.29 -30.64
CA LEU A 14 -27.38 -3.53 -29.19
C LEU A 14 -26.29 -4.47 -28.65
N VAL A 15 -25.90 -5.49 -29.40
CA VAL A 15 -24.86 -6.45 -28.97
C VAL A 15 -23.46 -5.81 -28.96
N ALA A 16 -23.17 -4.86 -29.86
CA ALA A 16 -21.88 -4.17 -29.90
C ALA A 16 -21.73 -3.08 -28.81
N GLY A 17 -22.82 -2.50 -28.32
CA GLY A 17 -22.79 -1.45 -27.29
C GLY A 17 -22.48 -1.94 -25.86
N GLY A 18 -22.66 -3.24 -25.58
CA GLY A 18 -22.53 -3.80 -24.24
C GLY A 18 -21.09 -4.03 -23.73
N LEU A 19 -20.08 -3.97 -24.59
CA LEU A 19 -18.69 -4.34 -24.26
C LEU A 19 -17.75 -3.16 -23.92
N GLY A 20 -18.25 -1.92 -23.86
CA GLY A 20 -17.39 -0.73 -23.77
C GLY A 20 -17.00 -0.27 -22.36
N ILE A 21 -17.60 -0.79 -21.28
CA ILE A 21 -17.50 -0.19 -19.94
C ILE A 21 -16.96 -1.19 -18.92
N ALA A 22 -15.71 -1.64 -19.10
CA ALA A 22 -15.01 -2.48 -18.11
C ALA A 22 -13.59 -1.99 -17.80
N GLY A 23 -13.21 -0.78 -18.23
CA GLY A 23 -11.83 -0.28 -18.14
C GLY A 23 -11.54 0.74 -17.02
N LEU A 24 -12.55 1.23 -16.31
CA LEU A 24 -12.38 2.38 -15.38
C LEU A 24 -12.02 1.99 -13.93
N GLY A 25 -11.80 0.70 -13.65
CA GLY A 25 -11.70 0.18 -12.28
C GLY A 25 -10.29 -0.10 -11.75
N LEU A 26 -9.22 0.07 -12.54
CA LEU A 26 -7.85 -0.09 -12.04
C LEU A 26 -7.38 1.21 -11.36
N THR A 27 -8.05 1.58 -10.27
CA THR A 27 -7.51 2.60 -9.38
C THR A 27 -6.23 2.05 -8.78
N ALA A 28 -5.10 2.75 -8.97
CA ALA A 28 -3.90 2.49 -8.21
C ALA A 28 -4.29 2.54 -6.72
N GLY A 29 -4.18 1.41 -6.02
CA GLY A 29 -4.34 1.40 -4.58
C GLY A 29 -3.24 2.27 -3.99
N THR A 30 -3.56 3.51 -3.62
CA THR A 30 -2.67 4.30 -2.80
C THR A 30 -2.65 3.60 -1.44
N ALA A 31 -1.56 2.90 -1.14
CA ALA A 31 -1.29 2.44 0.21
C ALA A 31 -1.11 3.71 1.07
N ASN A 32 -2.20 4.15 1.69
CA ASN A 32 -2.16 5.24 2.67
C ASN A 32 -1.60 4.65 3.96
N ALA A 33 -0.28 4.76 4.13
CA ALA A 33 0.32 4.57 5.43
C ALA A 33 -0.04 5.80 6.27
N ASP A 34 -1.00 5.64 7.19
CA ASP A 34 -1.32 6.67 8.18
C ASP A 34 -0.12 6.74 9.14
N GLY A 35 0.88 7.55 8.76
CA GLY A 35 2.17 7.68 9.42
C GLY A 35 2.14 8.58 10.66
N GLY A 36 0.96 9.08 11.05
CA GLY A 36 0.78 10.09 12.09
C GLY A 36 0.74 11.53 11.54
N PRO A 37 0.58 12.53 12.42
CA PRO A 37 0.66 12.44 13.88
C PRO A 37 -0.57 11.80 14.54
N HIS A 38 -0.32 10.99 15.56
CA HIS A 38 -1.31 10.48 16.50
C HIS A 38 -1.08 11.07 17.89
N ARG A 39 -2.09 11.02 18.76
CA ARG A 39 -2.01 11.54 20.12
C ARG A 39 -2.44 10.48 21.12
N TRP A 40 -1.74 10.43 22.24
CA TRP A 40 -2.10 9.60 23.40
C TRP A 40 -1.83 10.40 24.68
N CYS A 41 -2.82 10.50 25.57
CA CYS A 41 -2.66 11.08 26.90
C CYS A 41 -2.84 10.05 28.01
N PRO A 42 -2.36 10.35 29.23
CA PRO A 42 -2.53 9.46 30.36
C PRO A 42 -4.00 9.20 30.68
N GLY A 43 -4.34 7.94 30.91
CA GLY A 43 -5.72 7.50 31.16
C GLY A 43 -6.49 7.09 29.90
N GLU A 44 -5.97 7.37 28.71
CA GLU A 44 -6.49 6.79 27.47
C GLU A 44 -6.00 5.35 27.29
N PRO A 45 -6.80 4.48 26.66
CA PRO A 45 -6.34 3.14 26.30
C PRO A 45 -5.04 3.23 25.49
N LEU A 46 -4.08 2.38 25.84
CA LEU A 46 -2.78 2.36 25.17
C LEU A 46 -2.96 2.14 23.66
N PRO A 47 -2.26 2.91 22.81
CA PRO A 47 -2.36 2.73 21.38
C PRO A 47 -1.85 1.32 21.00
N PRO A 48 -2.39 0.72 19.93
CA PRO A 48 -1.97 -0.59 19.45
C PRO A 48 -0.57 -0.49 18.82
N THR A 49 0.45 -0.50 19.66
CA THR A 49 1.84 -0.37 19.26
C THR A 49 2.45 -1.76 19.04
N GLY A 50 2.78 -2.08 17.79
CA GLY A 50 3.27 -3.39 17.28
C GLY A 50 3.53 -4.54 18.26
N ASN A 51 4.52 -4.43 19.15
CA ASN A 51 5.02 -5.56 19.93
C ASN A 51 4.97 -5.33 21.45
N HIS A 52 4.07 -6.02 22.15
CA HIS A 52 3.88 -5.84 23.60
C HIS A 52 4.77 -6.78 24.44
N VAL A 53 5.53 -7.68 23.82
CA VAL A 53 6.26 -8.78 24.49
C VAL A 53 7.76 -8.53 24.50
N THR A 54 8.37 -8.24 23.35
CA THR A 54 9.83 -8.07 23.24
C THR A 54 10.26 -6.63 23.01
N ASN A 55 9.33 -5.74 22.64
CA ASN A 55 9.62 -4.30 22.55
C ASN A 55 8.39 -3.43 22.87
N PRO A 56 7.85 -3.54 24.09
CA PRO A 56 6.71 -2.73 24.49
C PRO A 56 7.08 -1.25 24.48
N VAL A 57 6.17 -0.41 23.97
CA VAL A 57 6.31 1.04 24.13
C VAL A 57 6.05 1.39 25.59
N ILE A 58 7.01 2.09 26.20
CA ILE A 58 6.87 2.62 27.56
C ILE A 58 6.50 4.10 27.42
N TRP A 59 5.25 4.43 27.74
CA TRP A 59 4.74 5.79 27.69
C TRP A 59 4.90 6.53 29.03
N ASP A 60 5.17 7.83 28.99
CA ASP A 60 5.15 8.67 30.18
C ASP A 60 3.70 9.01 30.54
N ASN A 61 3.25 8.54 31.70
CA ASN A 61 1.88 8.71 32.17
C ASN A 61 1.62 10.08 32.81
N ASN A 62 2.52 11.06 32.66
CA ASN A 62 2.32 12.41 33.18
C ASN A 62 2.08 13.46 32.09
N ILE A 63 2.28 13.13 30.81
CA ILE A 63 2.16 14.07 29.70
C ILE A 63 1.40 13.46 28.51
N CYS A 64 0.80 14.33 27.70
CA CYS A 64 0.23 13.93 26.42
C CYS A 64 1.34 13.80 25.36
N HIS A 65 1.40 12.66 24.73
CA HIS A 65 2.33 12.31 23.67
C HIS A 65 1.77 12.60 22.29
N THR A 66 2.66 12.96 21.36
CA THR A 66 2.36 13.05 19.93
C THR A 66 3.32 12.11 19.21
N TYR A 67 2.78 11.08 18.58
CA TYR A 67 3.57 9.97 18.07
C TYR A 67 3.29 9.64 16.61
N TYR A 68 4.24 8.95 15.99
CA TYR A 68 4.24 8.56 14.60
C TYR A 68 4.60 7.09 14.45
N TYR A 69 3.93 6.40 13.52
CA TYR A 69 4.37 5.08 13.09
C TYR A 69 5.49 5.24 12.07
N VAL A 70 6.67 4.72 12.39
CA VAL A 70 7.88 4.83 11.57
C VAL A 70 8.37 3.45 11.13
N TYR A 71 9.31 3.41 10.18
CA TYR A 71 9.86 2.13 9.74
C TYR A 71 10.62 1.47 10.89
N PHE A 72 10.71 0.15 10.82
CA PHE A 72 11.44 -0.63 11.80
C PHE A 72 12.88 -0.13 11.96
N GLY A 73 13.29 0.09 13.21
CA GLY A 73 14.61 0.61 13.60
C GLY A 73 14.70 2.13 13.63
N GLN A 74 13.63 2.86 13.27
CA GLN A 74 13.65 4.32 13.24
C GLN A 74 13.04 4.98 14.49
N GLY A 75 12.32 4.24 15.33
CA GLY A 75 11.65 4.83 16.49
C GLY A 75 12.55 5.04 17.70
N ASN A 76 12.13 5.92 18.62
CA ASN A 76 12.86 6.30 19.83
C ASN A 76 12.29 5.67 21.11
N VAL A 77 10.98 5.41 21.16
CA VAL A 77 10.29 4.77 22.30
C VAL A 77 9.98 3.29 22.02
N ALA A 78 9.93 2.89 20.75
CA ALA A 78 10.01 1.52 20.29
C ALA A 78 10.54 1.46 18.86
N GLN A 79 10.87 0.27 18.38
CA GLN A 79 11.44 0.03 17.05
C GLN A 79 10.65 0.64 15.88
N ASN A 80 9.34 0.83 16.02
CA ASN A 80 8.46 1.37 14.98
C ASN A 80 7.63 2.58 15.46
N ILE A 81 7.97 3.18 16.61
CA ILE A 81 7.23 4.31 17.18
C ILE A 81 8.20 5.46 17.49
N TRP A 82 7.90 6.62 16.92
CA TRP A 82 8.56 7.87 17.23
C TRP A 82 7.65 8.76 18.06
N ASP A 83 8.10 9.18 19.24
CA ASP A 83 7.42 10.15 20.09
C ASP A 83 8.14 11.51 20.04
N GLY A 84 7.38 12.57 19.77
CA GLY A 84 7.88 13.94 19.64
C GLY A 84 7.88 14.47 18.20
N ASP A 85 8.40 15.68 18.05
CA ASP A 85 8.44 16.38 16.76
C ASP A 85 9.47 15.77 15.80
N ASN A 86 9.23 15.94 14.50
CA ASN A 86 10.13 15.56 13.40
C ASN A 86 10.51 14.06 13.36
N PRO A 87 9.56 13.17 13.05
CA PRO A 87 9.89 11.77 12.82
C PRO A 87 10.89 11.61 11.67
N PRO A 88 11.75 10.59 11.71
CA PRO A 88 12.69 10.30 10.64
C PRO A 88 11.97 10.05 9.32
N PRO A 89 12.57 10.47 8.18
CA PRO A 89 11.98 10.22 6.88
C PRO A 89 11.94 8.72 6.57
N PRO A 90 10.97 8.27 5.77
CA PRO A 90 10.92 6.89 5.31
C PRO A 90 12.21 6.52 4.55
N PRO A 91 12.67 5.26 4.65
CA PRO A 91 13.81 4.80 3.88
C PRO A 91 13.51 4.92 2.38
N PRO A 92 14.55 5.14 1.55
CA PRO A 92 14.36 5.26 0.12
C PRO A 92 13.73 3.97 -0.44
N PRO A 93 12.85 4.10 -1.45
CA PRO A 93 12.31 2.92 -2.12
C PRO A 93 13.46 2.03 -2.61
N ALA A 94 13.30 0.72 -2.45
CA ALA A 94 14.22 -0.22 -3.07
C ALA A 94 14.25 0.04 -4.59
N PRO A 95 15.44 -0.04 -5.23
CA PRO A 95 15.51 0.09 -6.68
C PRO A 95 14.57 -0.93 -7.33
N PRO A 96 13.93 -0.58 -8.47
CA PRO A 96 13.11 -1.54 -9.19
C PRO A 96 13.94 -2.80 -9.43
N ALA A 97 13.38 -3.97 -9.12
CA ALA A 97 13.99 -5.24 -9.49
C ALA A 97 13.93 -5.35 -11.02
N LEU A 98 14.92 -4.77 -11.70
CA LEU A 98 15.07 -4.92 -13.13
C LEU A 98 15.67 -6.29 -13.37
N ILE A 99 14.87 -7.20 -13.92
CA ILE A 99 15.39 -8.44 -14.47
C ILE A 99 16.17 -8.08 -15.73
N ASN A 100 17.49 -8.21 -15.66
CA ASN A 100 18.42 -8.01 -16.76
C ASN A 100 19.24 -9.29 -16.99
N ARG A 101 20.07 -9.31 -18.04
CA ARG A 101 20.83 -10.53 -18.38
C ARG A 101 21.75 -11.00 -17.25
N ASP A 102 22.22 -10.08 -16.39
CA ASP A 102 23.14 -10.39 -15.29
C ASP A 102 22.46 -11.06 -14.09
N ASN A 103 21.17 -10.79 -13.84
CA ASN A 103 20.44 -11.33 -12.68
C ASN A 103 19.29 -12.29 -13.05
N CYS A 104 18.96 -12.42 -14.33
CA CYS A 104 17.86 -13.26 -14.83
C CYS A 104 18.01 -14.74 -14.45
N GLN A 105 19.23 -15.29 -14.46
CA GLN A 105 19.46 -16.67 -13.98
C GLN A 105 19.23 -16.84 -12.49
N GLN A 106 19.61 -15.86 -11.67
CA GLN A 106 19.42 -15.91 -10.21
C GLN A 106 17.95 -15.75 -9.81
N ILE A 107 17.20 -14.92 -10.54
CA ILE A 107 15.81 -14.56 -10.19
C ILE A 107 14.79 -15.51 -10.83
N LEU A 108 15.00 -15.90 -12.09
CA LEU A 108 14.02 -16.67 -12.88
C LEU A 108 14.46 -18.11 -13.16
N GLY A 109 15.71 -18.47 -12.91
CA GLY A 109 16.23 -19.82 -13.15
C GLY A 109 15.98 -20.29 -14.58
N ILE A 110 15.25 -21.40 -14.72
CA ILE A 110 14.91 -22.03 -16.01
C ILE A 110 14.00 -21.16 -16.90
N PHE A 111 13.30 -20.18 -16.33
CA PHE A 111 12.43 -19.27 -17.08
C PHE A 111 13.19 -18.11 -17.71
N CYS A 112 14.50 -18.01 -17.51
CA CYS A 112 15.31 -17.03 -18.19
C CYS A 112 15.45 -17.41 -19.67
N PRO A 113 15.06 -16.57 -20.63
CA PRO A 113 15.22 -16.86 -22.05
C PRO A 113 16.71 -16.85 -22.40
N HIS A 114 17.28 -18.04 -22.64
CA HIS A 114 18.62 -18.19 -23.19
C HIS A 114 18.50 -18.03 -24.70
N ALA A 115 18.98 -16.91 -25.23
CA ALA A 115 19.21 -16.74 -26.67
C ALA A 115 20.70 -16.97 -26.96
#